data_AF-A0A6I1GPU9-F1
#
_entry.id   AF-A0A6I1GPU9-F1
#
_cell.length_a   1.000
_cell.length_b   1.000
_cell.length_c   1.000
_cell.angle_alpha   90.00
_cell.angle_beta   90.00
_cell.angle_gamma   90.00
#
_symmetry.space_group_name_H-M   'P 1'
#
loop_
_entity.id
_entity.type
_entity.pdbx_description
1 polymer ?
#
loop_
_entity_poly.entity_id
_entity_poly.type
_entity_poly.pdbx_seq_one_letter_code
_entity_poly.pdbx_strand_id
1 'polypeptide(L)'
;MNGDGMNGIGVGVIGAGMVGAIDGGLGGVNGGDGTAGVSGRAGTAASAATVDSGAAGACASDPAVADSAVAGPDADAGRLDERTLALAVLTFCLNTADAMMTALLKGAGDPVTALRLIRESSGTIPGGSSPGSDGTGSPRPGTASKEIERVFCTGLSRWGTKPTPRMMQSFRASLAGWHHRLEVIPTWDADELASWFTMDGGQWIIGPHHPCWPHMLDDLTTIRQVAAPLCLWGRGDMGALVACDAPIGIVGSRGANDYGISMARTIAECAAADGHTVVSGGAMGIDAAAHWGALAAQRGVGDSGAVTGRTVAVFAGGLNHMGPQRNAELFARIEAEGGALVSEMCPGTIPEARRFLARNRIIAALSSTLVVAQARLRSGALSTAAWAGDLNRLLVALPGDIDRPGNAGCNRLIHDGKAILLDSLDHVADMCHAAHAAEPVGGDTSAEGGAADGSQPEVTAGMASDAATAGGSVRLTAQQRDIVAVIRRLRRRGGPVTVQSVTEETAAHCGGADDLQGSGMPDGAAGSGAGDRAALRRATARLLPQVLAQLGQLEMMGVVVMDGGDISVVRAAA
;
A
#
# COMPACT_ATOMS: atom_id res chain seq x y z
N MET A 1 8.40 -65.30 -3.66
CA MET A 1 7.44 -65.43 -2.55
C MET A 1 7.31 -64.07 -1.88
N ASN A 2 6.14 -63.45 -2.06
CA ASN A 2 5.39 -62.48 -1.24
C ASN A 2 6.14 -61.62 -0.20
N GLY A 3 5.87 -60.33 -0.01
CA GLY A 3 4.75 -59.50 -0.45
C GLY A 3 4.84 -58.09 0.19
N ASP A 4 3.90 -57.25 -0.23
CA ASP A 4 3.75 -55.80 -0.01
C ASP A 4 3.69 -55.29 1.44
N GLY A 5 3.92 -53.98 1.59
CA GLY A 5 3.56 -53.22 2.79
C GLY A 5 3.87 -51.72 2.69
N MET A 6 2.96 -50.96 2.06
CA MET A 6 2.89 -49.49 2.15
C MET A 6 2.76 -49.01 3.61
N ASN A 7 3.36 -47.85 3.93
CA ASN A 7 2.81 -46.94 4.94
C ASN A 7 3.10 -45.49 4.57
N GLY A 8 2.02 -44.73 4.41
CA GLY A 8 2.03 -43.30 4.13
C GLY A 8 2.32 -42.47 5.37
N ILE A 9 2.98 -41.33 5.16
CA ILE A 9 3.17 -40.29 6.18
C ILE A 9 2.26 -39.13 5.81
N GLY A 10 1.21 -38.94 6.62
CA GLY A 10 0.28 -37.82 6.52
C GLY A 10 0.96 -36.50 6.90
N VAL A 11 0.79 -35.50 6.05
CA VAL A 11 1.18 -34.12 6.31
C VAL A 11 0.04 -33.47 7.09
N GLY A 12 0.22 -33.33 8.40
CA GLY A 12 -0.68 -32.60 9.29
C GLY A 12 -0.59 -31.10 9.05
N VAL A 13 -1.73 -30.50 8.75
CA VAL A 13 -1.98 -29.06 8.69
C VAL A 13 -1.81 -28.46 10.10
N ILE A 14 -0.82 -27.59 10.29
CA ILE A 14 -0.69 -26.78 11.50
C ILE A 14 -1.18 -25.37 11.19
N GLY A 15 -2.33 -25.02 11.78
CA GLY A 15 -2.89 -23.68 11.77
C GLY A 15 -2.02 -22.72 12.58
N ALA A 16 -1.69 -21.57 12.00
CA ALA A 16 -1.02 -20.49 12.70
C ALA A 16 -2.03 -19.70 13.54
N GLY A 17 -2.13 -20.07 14.81
CA GLY A 17 -2.75 -19.28 15.86
C GLY A 17 -1.79 -18.19 16.38
N MET A 18 -2.31 -16.97 16.46
CA MET A 18 -2.19 -16.02 17.56
C MET A 18 -0.96 -16.15 18.49
N VAL A 19 0.01 -15.25 18.33
CA VAL A 19 1.10 -15.08 19.31
C VAL A 19 0.74 -13.95 20.26
N GLY A 20 0.44 -14.33 21.50
CA GLY A 20 0.28 -13.44 22.64
C GLY A 20 1.62 -13.06 23.27
N ALA A 21 1.60 -11.91 23.94
CA ALA A 21 2.69 -11.35 24.72
C ALA A 21 3.17 -12.29 25.83
N ILE A 22 4.47 -12.26 26.10
CA ILE A 22 5.05 -12.72 27.36
C ILE A 22 6.15 -11.72 27.74
N ASP A 23 5.95 -11.09 28.89
CA ASP A 23 6.90 -10.27 29.62
C ASP A 23 7.54 -11.14 30.73
N GLY A 24 8.77 -10.82 31.16
CA GLY A 24 9.43 -11.55 32.24
C GLY A 24 10.97 -11.45 32.31
N GLY A 25 11.48 -10.29 32.71
CA GLY A 25 12.38 -10.07 33.85
C GLY A 25 13.61 -10.95 34.17
N LEU A 26 14.74 -10.24 34.27
CA LEU A 26 15.80 -10.28 35.30
C LEU A 26 16.88 -11.39 35.28
N GLY A 27 18.14 -10.91 35.37
CA GLY A 27 19.28 -11.70 35.85
C GLY A 27 20.64 -11.21 35.36
N GLY A 28 21.15 -10.10 35.91
CA GLY A 28 22.56 -9.73 35.78
C GLY A 28 23.43 -10.45 36.81
N VAL A 29 24.65 -10.83 36.43
CA VAL A 29 25.79 -11.04 37.35
C VAL A 29 27.12 -10.91 36.61
N ASN A 30 28.07 -10.33 37.34
CA ASN A 30 29.42 -9.86 36.98
C ASN A 30 30.49 -10.96 36.83
N GLY A 31 31.62 -10.54 36.24
CA GLY A 31 32.98 -11.05 36.51
C GLY A 31 33.59 -11.82 35.33
N GLY A 32 34.84 -11.59 34.88
CA GLY A 32 35.95 -10.77 35.33
C GLY A 32 37.20 -11.19 34.56
N ASP A 33 38.12 -10.25 34.37
CA ASP A 33 39.58 -10.34 34.15
C ASP A 33 40.22 -11.32 33.15
N GLY A 34 41.19 -10.79 32.40
CA GLY A 34 42.13 -11.59 31.60
C GLY A 34 43.07 -10.75 30.73
N THR A 35 43.95 -9.99 31.39
CA THR A 35 45.07 -9.23 30.82
C THR A 35 46.04 -10.05 29.96
N ALA A 36 46.54 -9.49 28.86
CA ALA A 36 47.93 -9.63 28.43
C ALA A 36 48.31 -8.51 27.44
N GLY A 37 49.09 -7.54 27.92
CA GLY A 37 49.84 -6.62 27.09
C GLY A 37 51.25 -7.14 26.80
N VAL A 38 51.93 -6.49 25.85
CA VAL A 38 53.38 -6.17 25.76
C VAL A 38 53.62 -5.67 24.33
N SER A 39 53.71 -4.35 24.16
CA SER A 39 54.93 -3.57 23.77
C SER A 39 55.28 -3.65 22.28
N GLY A 40 55.62 -2.58 21.56
CA GLY A 40 55.81 -1.18 21.91
C GLY A 40 56.66 -0.50 20.82
N ARG A 41 56.55 0.84 20.79
CA ARG A 41 57.52 1.84 20.27
C ARG A 41 57.48 2.13 18.75
N ALA A 42 57.75 3.33 18.24
CA ALA A 42 57.54 4.75 18.57
C ALA A 42 58.13 5.54 17.36
N GLY A 43 57.60 6.75 17.08
CA GLY A 43 58.24 7.77 16.22
C GLY A 43 57.22 8.53 15.35
N THR A 44 56.64 9.67 15.76
CA THR A 44 57.11 11.08 15.76
C THR A 44 57.28 11.75 14.38
N ALA A 45 56.36 12.68 14.06
CA ALA A 45 56.52 14.05 13.49
C ALA A 45 55.11 14.52 13.02
N ALA A 46 54.40 15.49 13.58
CA ALA A 46 54.65 16.93 13.79
C ALA A 46 54.78 17.76 12.49
N SER A 47 53.72 18.50 12.14
CA SER A 47 53.80 19.88 11.63
C SER A 47 52.42 20.54 11.61
N ALA A 48 52.33 21.69 12.29
CA ALA A 48 51.20 22.60 12.35
C ALA A 48 51.34 23.73 11.30
N ALA A 49 50.25 24.41 10.96
CA ALA A 49 50.27 25.77 10.44
C ALA A 49 49.00 26.53 10.87
N THR A 50 49.24 27.72 11.42
CA THR A 50 48.40 28.74 12.06
C THR A 50 47.62 29.60 11.05
N VAL A 51 46.35 29.93 11.32
CA VAL A 51 45.79 31.24 11.78
C VAL A 51 46.20 32.47 10.96
N ASP A 52 45.20 33.17 10.40
CA ASP A 52 45.17 34.63 10.35
C ASP A 52 43.73 35.17 10.45
N SER A 53 43.58 36.26 11.20
CA SER A 53 42.34 36.96 11.51
C SER A 53 42.53 38.46 11.26
N GLY A 54 41.58 39.08 10.55
CA GLY A 54 41.55 40.53 10.30
C GLY A 54 40.14 41.07 10.50
N ALA A 55 40.03 42.11 11.33
CA ALA A 55 38.81 42.62 11.93
C ALA A 55 38.25 43.90 11.26
N ALA A 56 37.02 44.23 11.67
CA ALA A 56 36.46 45.56 11.94
C ALA A 56 35.62 46.28 10.86
N GLY A 57 34.40 46.66 11.28
CA GLY A 57 33.50 47.59 10.62
C GLY A 57 32.11 47.59 11.23
N ALA A 58 31.95 48.19 12.42
CA ALA A 58 30.67 48.38 13.10
C ALA A 58 30.10 49.79 12.85
N CYS A 59 28.77 49.90 12.72
CA CYS A 59 27.99 51.11 13.03
C CYS A 59 26.55 50.73 13.43
N ALA A 60 26.14 51.13 14.63
CA ALA A 60 24.77 51.20 15.17
C ALA A 60 24.12 52.56 14.73
N SER A 61 22.82 52.90 14.80
CA SER A 61 21.60 52.42 15.51
C SER A 61 20.36 53.26 15.03
N ASP A 62 19.18 52.61 14.93
CA ASP A 62 17.75 53.01 15.21
C ASP A 62 17.04 54.25 14.58
N PRO A 63 15.67 54.37 14.63
CA PRO A 63 14.57 53.38 14.45
C PRO A 63 13.32 53.89 13.65
N ALA A 64 12.38 52.97 13.36
CA ALA A 64 10.91 53.10 13.19
C ALA A 64 10.28 53.96 12.07
N VAL A 65 9.50 53.32 11.17
CA VAL A 65 8.08 53.64 10.87
C VAL A 65 7.37 52.36 10.44
N ALA A 66 6.24 52.07 11.09
CA ALA A 66 5.33 50.97 10.79
C ALA A 66 4.54 51.25 9.51
N ASP A 67 4.33 50.22 8.67
CA ASP A 67 3.21 50.21 7.75
C ASP A 67 2.52 48.85 7.81
N SER A 68 1.21 48.91 8.00
CA SER A 68 0.31 47.79 8.28
C SER A 68 0.05 46.99 7.01
N ALA A 69 0.66 45.82 6.90
CA ALA A 69 0.32 44.85 5.85
C ALA A 69 -0.93 44.06 6.28
N VAL A 70 -1.99 44.26 5.51
CA VAL A 70 -3.27 43.53 5.55
C VAL A 70 -3.01 42.03 5.39
N ALA A 71 -3.57 41.24 6.30
CA ALA A 71 -3.52 39.77 6.27
C ALA A 71 -4.23 39.24 5.00
N GLY A 72 -3.45 38.61 4.11
CA GLY A 72 -3.96 37.72 3.06
C GLY A 72 -4.27 36.32 3.63
N PRO A 73 -5.01 35.47 2.89
CA PRO A 73 -5.58 34.22 3.41
C PRO A 73 -4.59 33.06 3.63
N ASP A 74 -3.27 33.24 3.45
CA ASP A 74 -2.30 32.13 3.48
C ASP A 74 -1.41 32.11 4.74
N ALA A 75 -2.02 32.31 5.92
CA ALA A 75 -1.33 32.13 7.20
C ALA A 75 -1.40 30.68 7.73
N ASP A 76 -2.19 29.80 7.11
CA ASP A 76 -2.50 28.45 7.60
C ASP A 76 -1.80 27.32 6.81
N ALA A 77 -1.06 27.66 5.74
CA ALA A 77 -0.45 26.69 4.82
C ALA A 77 0.67 25.82 5.44
N GLY A 78 1.08 26.10 6.68
CA GLY A 78 2.07 25.31 7.43
C GLY A 78 1.51 24.59 8.66
N ARG A 79 0.23 24.78 9.00
CA ARG A 79 -0.36 24.21 10.21
C ARG A 79 -1.05 22.90 9.90
N LEU A 80 -0.68 21.85 10.62
CA LEU A 80 -1.36 20.56 10.53
C LEU A 80 -2.82 20.71 10.94
N ASP A 81 -3.73 20.31 10.06
CA ASP A 81 -5.15 20.33 10.38
C ASP A 81 -5.46 19.39 11.57
N GLU A 82 -6.49 19.72 12.32
CA GLU A 82 -6.85 19.02 13.56
C GLU A 82 -7.10 17.51 13.33
N ARG A 83 -7.63 17.12 12.17
CA ARG A 83 -7.91 15.72 11.85
C ARG A 83 -6.61 14.97 11.58
N THR A 84 -5.67 15.55 10.82
CA THR A 84 -4.34 14.96 10.61
C THR A 84 -3.56 14.86 11.91
N LEU A 85 -3.59 15.89 12.76
CA LEU A 85 -2.94 15.83 14.07
C LEU A 85 -3.54 14.74 14.95
N ALA A 86 -4.86 14.59 14.97
CA ALA A 86 -5.52 13.50 15.69
C ALA A 86 -5.12 12.12 15.13
N LEU A 87 -5.02 11.94 13.81
CA LEU A 87 -4.54 10.69 13.19
C LEU A 87 -3.08 10.39 13.57
N ALA A 88 -2.21 11.41 13.64
CA ALA A 88 -0.83 11.25 14.08
C ALA A 88 -0.75 10.76 15.54
N VAL A 89 -1.54 11.35 16.43
CA VAL A 89 -1.65 10.92 17.84
C VAL A 89 -2.20 9.49 17.95
N LEU A 90 -3.27 9.17 17.23
CA LEU A 90 -3.83 7.83 17.23
C LEU A 90 -2.82 6.80 16.71
N THR A 91 -2.07 7.14 15.66
CA THR A 91 -0.99 6.29 15.14
C THR A 91 0.13 6.11 16.15
N PHE A 92 0.46 7.15 16.94
CA PHE A 92 1.42 7.05 18.04
C PHE A 92 0.97 6.09 19.15
N CYS A 93 -0.33 5.94 19.39
CA CYS A 93 -0.86 4.91 20.29
C CYS A 93 -0.64 3.50 19.74
N LEU A 94 -0.47 3.34 18.42
CA LEU A 94 -0.32 2.06 17.78
C LEU A 94 1.15 1.62 17.70
N ASN A 95 1.36 0.31 17.76
CA ASN A 95 2.64 -0.29 17.41
C ASN A 95 2.72 -0.64 15.92
N THR A 96 1.60 -0.97 15.29
CA THR A 96 1.37 -1.16 13.84
C THR A 96 -0.12 -0.96 13.56
N ALA A 97 -0.55 -0.99 12.30
CA ALA A 97 -1.95 -1.18 11.90
C ALA A 97 -2.73 -2.12 12.87
N ASP A 98 -3.76 -1.59 13.52
CA ASP A 98 -4.59 -2.27 14.51
C ASP A 98 -6.05 -2.28 14.06
N ALA A 99 -6.62 -3.47 13.93
CA ALA A 99 -8.03 -3.66 13.61
C ALA A 99 -8.94 -3.02 14.66
N MET A 100 -8.56 -3.04 15.94
CA MET A 100 -9.36 -2.46 17.03
C MET A 100 -9.51 -0.94 16.85
N MET A 101 -8.42 -0.26 16.47
CA MET A 101 -8.44 1.18 16.18
C MET A 101 -9.29 1.49 14.93
N THR A 102 -9.17 0.66 13.89
CA THR A 102 -9.98 0.82 12.67
C THR A 102 -11.47 0.71 12.95
N ALA A 103 -11.87 -0.28 13.76
CA ALA A 103 -13.24 -0.42 14.21
C ALA A 103 -13.69 0.79 15.02
N LEU A 104 -12.87 1.26 15.98
CA LEU A 104 -13.19 2.44 16.77
C LEU A 104 -13.40 3.68 15.88
N LEU A 105 -12.52 3.93 14.92
CA LEU A 105 -12.62 5.04 13.95
C LEU A 105 -13.90 4.95 13.11
N LYS A 106 -14.24 3.77 12.58
CA LYS A 106 -15.52 3.56 11.86
C LYS A 106 -16.74 3.83 12.73
N GLY A 107 -16.64 3.56 14.03
CA GLY A 107 -17.70 3.84 15.01
C GLY A 107 -17.84 5.34 15.29
N ALA A 108 -16.71 5.99 15.57
CA ALA A 108 -16.65 7.41 15.94
C ALA A 108 -17.02 8.32 14.77
N GLY A 109 -16.70 7.94 13.54
CA GLY A 109 -16.96 8.70 12.32
C GLY A 109 -15.85 9.70 11.98
N ASP A 110 -15.07 10.15 12.95
CA ASP A 110 -13.93 11.03 12.77
C ASP A 110 -12.81 10.77 13.80
N PRO A 111 -11.55 11.08 13.47
CA PRO A 111 -10.41 10.80 14.34
C PRO A 111 -10.36 11.69 15.60
N VAL A 112 -10.90 12.90 15.55
CA VAL A 112 -10.91 13.85 16.68
C VAL A 112 -11.82 13.30 17.79
N THR A 113 -13.02 12.83 17.42
CA THR A 113 -13.95 12.17 18.33
C THR A 113 -13.37 10.87 18.89
N ALA A 114 -12.70 10.05 18.07
CA ALA A 114 -12.06 8.82 18.55
C ALA A 114 -10.98 9.12 19.60
N LEU A 115 -10.10 10.10 19.32
CA LEU A 115 -9.05 10.52 20.26
C LEU A 115 -9.66 11.08 21.55
N ARG A 116 -10.68 11.93 21.46
CA ARG A 116 -11.39 12.46 22.63
C ARG A 116 -11.95 11.34 23.50
N LEU A 117 -12.63 10.35 22.90
CA LEU A 117 -13.19 9.21 23.63
C LEU A 117 -12.11 8.38 24.33
N ILE A 118 -10.97 8.13 23.67
CA ILE A 118 -9.82 7.47 24.29
C ILE A 118 -9.28 8.31 25.44
N ARG A 119 -9.22 9.63 25.34
CA ARG A 119 -8.75 10.46 26.46
C ARG A 119 -9.73 10.44 27.64
N GLU A 120 -11.02 10.57 27.37
CA GLU A 120 -12.06 10.59 28.41
C GLU A 120 -12.24 9.24 29.11
N SER A 121 -11.97 8.12 28.43
CA SER A 121 -12.07 6.79 29.03
C SER A 121 -10.90 6.44 29.97
N SER A 122 -9.86 7.28 30.05
CA SER A 122 -8.61 7.05 30.79
C SER A 122 -8.70 7.24 32.30
N GLY A 123 -9.91 7.29 32.88
CA GLY A 123 -10.20 7.73 34.25
C GLY A 123 -9.61 6.89 35.38
N THR A 124 -8.28 6.92 35.55
CA THR A 124 -7.48 6.73 36.77
C THR A 124 -6.10 7.37 36.55
N ILE A 125 -5.96 8.69 36.75
CA ILE A 125 -4.67 9.30 37.12
C ILE A 125 -4.73 9.59 38.63
N PRO A 126 -4.06 8.82 39.49
CA PRO A 126 -3.84 9.22 40.87
C PRO A 126 -2.74 10.29 40.89
N GLY A 127 -3.10 11.59 40.98
CA GLY A 127 -2.11 12.65 41.22
C GLY A 127 -2.45 14.07 40.77
N GLY A 128 -3.50 14.29 39.98
CA GLY A 128 -3.89 15.64 39.53
C GLY A 128 -4.86 16.32 40.50
N SER A 129 -4.36 16.88 41.60
CA SER A 129 -5.16 17.81 42.41
C SER A 129 -5.28 19.14 41.67
N SER A 130 -6.47 19.50 41.20
CA SER A 130 -6.84 20.92 41.13
C SER A 130 -8.26 21.13 41.61
N PRO A 131 -8.50 22.09 42.54
CA PRO A 131 -9.80 22.38 43.08
C PRO A 131 -10.54 23.43 42.23
N GLY A 132 -11.86 23.23 42.06
CA GLY A 132 -12.81 24.30 41.74
C GLY A 132 -13.42 24.29 40.34
N SER A 133 -14.75 24.10 40.29
CA SER A 133 -15.78 24.77 39.44
C SER A 133 -15.47 24.99 37.94
N ASP A 134 -16.26 24.52 36.97
CA ASP A 134 -17.69 24.77 36.77
C ASP A 134 -18.33 23.80 35.75
N GLY A 135 -19.60 23.44 35.99
CA GLY A 135 -20.70 23.64 35.02
C GLY A 135 -20.74 23.02 33.62
N THR A 136 -19.74 22.30 33.09
CA THR A 136 -19.84 21.70 31.75
C THR A 136 -19.55 20.20 31.74
N GLY A 137 -20.61 19.41 31.84
CA GLY A 137 -20.87 18.19 31.04
C GLY A 137 -19.84 17.05 30.91
N SER A 138 -18.73 17.02 31.64
CA SER A 138 -17.76 15.93 31.49
C SER A 138 -18.33 14.61 32.07
N PRO A 139 -18.41 13.52 31.27
CA PRO A 139 -19.02 12.26 31.71
C PRO A 139 -18.31 11.69 32.94
N ARG A 140 -19.06 11.10 33.89
CA ARG A 140 -18.46 10.32 34.98
C ARG A 140 -17.56 9.20 34.39
N PRO A 141 -16.45 8.80 35.02
CA PRO A 141 -15.49 7.84 34.44
C PRO A 141 -16.14 6.54 33.92
N GLY A 142 -17.09 5.98 34.66
CA GLY A 142 -17.83 4.78 34.25
C GLY A 142 -18.84 4.97 33.10
N THR A 143 -19.17 6.21 32.73
CA THR A 143 -19.99 6.53 31.55
C THR A 143 -19.14 6.70 30.30
N ALA A 144 -17.94 7.28 30.40
CA ALA A 144 -17.00 7.40 29.28
C ALA A 144 -16.51 6.02 28.79
N SER A 145 -16.18 5.10 29.70
CA SER A 145 -15.79 3.73 29.31
C SER A 145 -16.93 2.96 28.63
N LYS A 146 -18.19 3.17 29.03
CA LYS A 146 -19.34 2.55 28.35
C LYS A 146 -19.57 3.14 26.97
N GLU A 147 -19.35 4.45 26.82
CA GLU A 147 -19.54 5.15 25.56
C GLU A 147 -18.54 4.71 24.51
N ILE A 148 -17.24 4.63 24.83
CA ILE A 148 -16.23 4.17 23.88
C ILE A 148 -16.46 2.71 23.45
N GLU A 149 -16.90 1.84 24.36
CA GLU A 149 -17.28 0.46 24.01
C GLU A 149 -18.49 0.39 23.07
N ARG A 150 -19.49 1.26 23.26
CA ARG A 150 -20.67 1.38 22.39
C ARG A 150 -20.27 1.85 20.99
N VAL A 151 -19.40 2.85 20.92
CA VAL A 151 -18.86 3.38 19.65
C VAL A 151 -18.05 2.30 18.94
N PHE A 152 -17.18 1.58 19.64
CA PHE A 152 -16.44 0.45 19.10
C PHE A 152 -17.37 -0.65 18.55
N CYS A 153 -18.41 -1.05 19.29
CA CYS A 153 -19.39 -2.03 18.80
C CYS A 153 -20.14 -1.57 17.54
N THR A 154 -20.46 -0.28 17.47
CA THR A 154 -21.06 0.35 16.28
C THR A 154 -20.11 0.24 15.09
N GLY A 155 -18.84 0.54 15.32
CA GLY A 155 -17.79 0.44 14.31
C GLY A 155 -17.52 -0.98 13.80
N LEU A 156 -17.50 -1.98 14.70
CA LEU A 156 -17.44 -3.39 14.32
C LEU A 156 -18.61 -3.78 13.40
N SER A 157 -19.82 -3.35 13.76
CA SER A 157 -21.02 -3.62 12.97
C SER A 157 -20.94 -2.98 11.59
N ARG A 158 -20.46 -1.73 11.50
CA ARG A 158 -20.19 -1.04 10.22
C ARG A 158 -19.08 -1.70 9.41
N TRP A 159 -18.13 -2.36 10.06
CA TRP A 159 -17.09 -3.14 9.40
C TRP A 159 -17.54 -4.56 9.02
N GLY A 160 -18.82 -4.91 9.23
CA GLY A 160 -19.36 -6.22 8.88
C GLY A 160 -19.05 -7.33 9.89
N THR A 161 -18.59 -6.99 11.11
CA THR A 161 -18.26 -7.98 12.14
C THR A 161 -19.16 -7.82 13.37
N LYS A 162 -19.69 -8.93 13.89
CA LYS A 162 -20.50 -8.92 15.12
C LYS A 162 -19.59 -8.83 16.37
N PRO A 163 -19.90 -7.97 17.36
CA PRO A 163 -19.14 -7.92 18.61
C PRO A 163 -19.17 -9.26 19.34
N THR A 164 -18.01 -9.73 19.79
CA THR A 164 -17.89 -10.94 20.63
C THR A 164 -17.23 -10.60 21.96
N PRO A 165 -17.47 -11.36 23.05
CA PRO A 165 -16.82 -11.13 24.33
C PRO A 165 -15.28 -11.12 24.24
N ARG A 166 -14.71 -12.00 23.40
CA ARG A 166 -13.27 -12.06 23.16
C ARG A 166 -12.75 -10.79 22.49
N MET A 167 -13.46 -10.27 21.48
CA MET A 167 -13.09 -9.01 20.83
C MET A 167 -13.20 -7.84 21.80
N MET A 168 -14.22 -7.80 22.65
CA MET A 168 -14.34 -6.76 23.68
C MET A 168 -13.19 -6.82 24.70
N GLN A 169 -12.75 -8.02 25.08
CA GLN A 169 -11.58 -8.19 25.94
C GLN A 169 -10.30 -7.70 25.23
N SER A 170 -10.09 -8.07 23.96
CA SER A 170 -8.96 -7.58 23.17
C SER A 170 -9.00 -6.06 23.00
N PHE A 171 -10.17 -5.47 22.74
CA PHE A 171 -10.35 -4.02 22.64
C PHE A 171 -9.96 -3.31 23.94
N ARG A 172 -10.42 -3.80 25.10
CA ARG A 172 -10.05 -3.22 26.40
C ARG A 172 -8.53 -3.32 26.67
N ALA A 173 -7.91 -4.43 26.28
CA ALA A 173 -6.46 -4.59 26.39
C ALA A 173 -5.69 -3.61 25.47
N SER A 174 -6.12 -3.45 24.22
CA SER A 174 -5.57 -2.45 23.30
C SER A 174 -5.76 -1.04 23.84
N LEU A 175 -6.96 -0.71 24.32
CA LEU A 175 -7.30 0.59 24.89
C LEU A 175 -6.42 0.95 26.09
N ALA A 176 -6.16 0.00 26.99
CA ALA A 176 -5.22 0.19 28.10
C ALA A 176 -3.80 0.51 27.60
N GLY A 177 -3.34 -0.19 26.56
CA GLY A 177 -2.06 0.12 25.91
C GLY A 177 -2.03 1.51 25.26
N TRP A 178 -3.12 1.92 24.62
CA TRP A 178 -3.24 3.25 24.01
C TRP A 178 -3.21 4.35 25.08
N HIS A 179 -3.92 4.17 26.20
CA HIS A 179 -3.85 5.10 27.34
C HIS A 179 -2.43 5.29 27.84
N HIS A 180 -1.70 4.20 28.08
CA HIS A 180 -0.32 4.28 28.55
C HIS A 180 0.59 5.03 27.56
N ARG A 181 0.37 4.85 26.25
CA ARG A 181 1.11 5.61 25.24
C ARG A 181 0.79 7.10 25.27
N LEU A 182 -0.46 7.48 25.50
CA LEU A 182 -0.86 8.88 25.62
C LEU A 182 -0.25 9.59 26.83
N GLU A 183 0.13 8.86 27.89
CA GLU A 183 0.84 9.42 29.05
C GLU A 183 2.26 9.88 28.71
N VAL A 184 2.85 9.34 27.63
CA VAL A 184 4.22 9.63 27.19
C VAL A 184 4.28 10.79 26.19
N ILE A 185 3.14 11.31 25.76
CA ILE A 185 3.09 12.49 24.88
C ILE A 185 3.66 13.71 25.63
N PRO A 186 4.57 14.48 25.02
CA PRO A 186 5.26 15.57 25.72
C PRO A 186 4.35 16.76 26.04
N THR A 187 3.34 17.02 25.20
CA THR A 187 2.48 18.20 25.28
C THR A 187 1.12 17.93 24.62
N TRP A 188 0.10 18.63 25.07
CA TRP A 188 -1.22 18.65 24.42
C TRP A 188 -1.51 19.98 23.72
N ASP A 189 -0.54 20.88 23.71
CA ASP A 189 -0.58 22.04 22.83
C ASP A 189 -0.48 21.57 21.37
N ALA A 190 -1.38 22.07 20.52
CA ALA A 190 -1.52 21.57 19.16
C ALA A 190 -0.30 21.91 18.29
N ASP A 191 0.26 23.10 18.47
CA ASP A 191 1.37 23.60 17.64
C ASP A 191 2.69 22.94 18.07
N GLU A 192 2.94 22.81 19.38
CA GLU A 192 4.10 22.06 19.87
C GLU A 192 4.05 20.57 19.49
N LEU A 193 2.86 19.96 19.56
CA LEU A 193 2.68 18.55 19.21
C LEU A 193 2.85 18.33 17.70
N ALA A 194 2.35 19.25 16.87
CA ALA A 194 2.59 19.26 15.43
C ALA A 194 4.09 19.39 15.12
N SER A 195 4.81 20.31 15.80
CA SER A 195 6.27 20.45 15.66
C SER A 195 6.98 19.15 16.01
N TRP A 196 6.59 18.49 17.11
CA TRP A 196 7.19 17.22 17.51
C TRP A 196 6.98 16.09 16.49
N PHE A 197 5.75 15.90 16.01
CA PHE A 197 5.47 14.86 15.00
C PHE A 197 6.07 15.18 13.62
N THR A 198 6.36 16.45 13.32
CA THR A 198 6.98 16.88 12.06
C THR A 198 8.50 17.05 12.15
N MET A 199 9.10 16.79 13.32
CA MET A 199 10.52 17.08 13.56
C MET A 199 10.86 18.54 13.20
N ASP A 200 10.08 19.47 13.76
CA ASP A 200 10.17 20.92 13.54
C ASP A 200 10.02 21.31 12.05
N GLY A 201 9.04 20.69 11.38
CA GLY A 201 8.76 20.92 9.96
C GLY A 201 9.68 20.17 8.99
N GLY A 202 10.59 19.33 9.48
CA GLY A 202 11.48 18.51 8.65
C GLY A 202 10.80 17.38 7.88
N GLN A 203 9.53 17.09 8.16
CA GLN A 203 8.70 16.13 7.43
C GLN A 203 7.23 16.54 7.46
N TRP A 204 6.49 16.21 6.42
CA TRP A 204 5.04 16.41 6.35
C TRP A 204 4.27 15.20 6.88
N ILE A 205 2.99 15.41 7.22
CA ILE A 205 2.05 14.35 7.61
C ILE A 205 0.77 14.55 6.81
N ILE A 206 0.23 13.46 6.27
CA ILE A 206 -1.07 13.48 5.59
C ILE A 206 -1.97 12.36 6.08
N GLY A 207 -3.26 12.66 6.19
CA GLY A 207 -4.32 11.68 6.39
C GLY A 207 -5.16 11.44 5.11
N PRO A 208 -6.11 10.49 5.14
CA PRO A 208 -6.98 10.15 4.01
C PRO A 208 -7.79 11.29 3.39
N HIS A 209 -7.95 12.40 4.10
CA HIS A 209 -8.67 13.58 3.62
C HIS A 209 -7.78 14.56 2.82
N HIS A 210 -6.46 14.36 2.81
CA HIS A 210 -5.54 15.23 2.10
C HIS A 210 -5.55 14.91 0.59
N PRO A 211 -5.51 15.90 -0.33
CA PRO A 211 -5.53 15.66 -1.78
C PRO A 211 -4.41 14.75 -2.30
N CYS A 212 -3.23 14.81 -1.69
CA CYS A 212 -2.10 13.93 -2.02
C CYS A 212 -2.14 12.54 -1.32
N TRP A 213 -3.26 12.16 -0.69
CA TRP A 213 -3.39 10.82 -0.12
C TRP A 213 -3.54 9.77 -1.22
N PRO A 214 -2.72 8.72 -1.25
CA PRO A 214 -2.83 7.68 -2.25
C PRO A 214 -3.99 6.73 -1.90
N HIS A 215 -5.17 6.96 -2.49
CA HIS A 215 -6.39 6.19 -2.24
C HIS A 215 -6.26 4.67 -2.47
N MET A 216 -5.27 4.21 -3.23
CA MET A 216 -4.96 2.78 -3.36
C MET A 216 -4.62 2.10 -2.02
N LEU A 217 -4.22 2.86 -0.99
CA LEU A 217 -4.04 2.34 0.37
C LEU A 217 -5.34 1.88 1.01
N ASP A 218 -6.48 2.42 0.58
CA ASP A 218 -7.80 2.09 1.15
C ASP A 218 -8.18 0.62 0.87
N ASP A 219 -7.62 0.04 -0.20
CA ASP A 219 -7.78 -1.38 -0.56
C ASP A 219 -7.32 -2.31 0.56
N LEU A 220 -6.36 -1.89 1.40
CA LEU A 220 -5.91 -2.68 2.55
C LEU A 220 -7.04 -2.96 3.55
N THR A 221 -8.04 -2.08 3.64
CA THR A 221 -9.19 -2.26 4.53
C THR A 221 -10.19 -3.30 4.01
N THR A 222 -10.11 -3.66 2.73
CA THR A 222 -10.98 -4.64 2.07
C THR A 222 -10.50 -6.07 2.28
N ILE A 223 -9.21 -6.25 2.57
CA ILE A 223 -8.57 -7.56 2.69
C ILE A 223 -8.25 -7.91 4.15
N ARG A 224 -8.60 -9.14 4.55
CA ARG A 224 -8.21 -9.83 5.81
C ARG A 224 -8.08 -8.95 7.08
N GLN A 225 -9.10 -8.25 7.58
CA GLN A 225 -9.04 -7.51 8.87
C GLN A 225 -7.73 -6.71 9.12
N VAL A 226 -7.05 -6.25 8.07
CA VAL A 226 -5.80 -5.50 8.17
C VAL A 226 -6.14 -4.02 8.01
N ALA A 227 -5.61 -3.19 8.91
CA ALA A 227 -5.86 -1.76 8.87
C ALA A 227 -5.02 -1.09 7.78
N ALA A 228 -5.61 -0.17 7.02
CA ALA A 228 -4.84 0.81 6.25
C ALA A 228 -4.07 1.73 7.21
N PRO A 229 -2.96 2.35 6.77
CA PRO A 229 -2.31 3.41 7.52
C PRO A 229 -3.30 4.51 7.87
N LEU A 230 -3.27 5.00 9.11
CA LEU A 230 -4.14 6.10 9.54
C LEU A 230 -3.66 7.44 8.97
N CYS A 231 -2.34 7.60 8.88
CA CYS A 231 -1.67 8.71 8.24
C CYS A 231 -0.30 8.25 7.72
N LEU A 232 0.34 9.08 6.92
CA LEU A 232 1.72 8.89 6.46
C LEU A 232 2.57 10.08 6.86
N TRP A 233 3.77 9.80 7.36
CA TRP A 233 4.86 10.77 7.41
C TRP A 233 5.61 10.73 6.09
N GLY A 234 6.09 11.89 5.64
CA GLY A 234 6.88 11.94 4.42
C GLY A 234 7.89 13.08 4.34
N ARG A 235 8.89 12.89 3.48
CA ARG A 235 9.89 13.87 3.07
C ARG A 235 9.97 13.91 1.55
N GLY A 236 10.39 15.04 0.99
CA GLY A 236 10.34 15.29 -0.44
C GLY A 236 8.96 15.71 -0.93
N ASP A 237 8.70 15.50 -2.21
CA ASP A 237 7.47 15.95 -2.86
C ASP A 237 6.30 15.01 -2.55
N MET A 238 5.31 15.54 -1.83
CA MET A 238 4.09 14.80 -1.51
C MET A 238 3.25 14.47 -2.75
N GLY A 239 3.32 15.30 -3.80
CA GLY A 239 2.64 15.07 -5.07
C GLY A 239 3.09 13.79 -5.76
N ALA A 240 4.31 13.30 -5.48
CA ALA A 240 4.81 12.04 -6.03
C ALA A 240 3.94 10.83 -5.68
N LEU A 241 3.16 10.88 -4.59
CA LEU A 241 2.23 9.83 -4.18
C LEU A 241 1.00 9.70 -5.09
N VAL A 242 0.64 10.77 -5.80
CA VAL A 242 -0.56 10.85 -6.64
C VAL A 242 -0.24 11.25 -8.08
N ALA A 243 1.03 11.39 -8.43
CA ALA A 243 1.49 11.76 -9.77
C ALA A 243 1.18 10.70 -10.86
N CYS A 244 0.75 9.50 -10.45
CA CYS A 244 0.46 8.35 -11.31
C CYS A 244 -0.68 7.52 -10.69
N ASP A 245 -1.76 7.30 -11.44
CA ASP A 245 -2.93 6.53 -10.99
C ASP A 245 -2.67 5.03 -10.86
N ALA A 246 -1.65 4.52 -11.55
CA ALA A 246 -1.27 3.11 -11.54
C ALA A 246 0.26 2.95 -11.41
N PRO A 247 0.82 3.18 -10.21
CA PRO A 247 2.26 3.05 -9.97
C PRO A 247 2.75 1.61 -10.09
N ILE A 248 4.02 1.46 -10.45
CA ILE A 248 4.69 0.16 -10.53
C ILE A 248 5.54 -0.07 -9.28
N GLY A 249 5.29 -1.18 -8.59
CA GLY A 249 6.12 -1.63 -7.50
C GLY A 249 7.23 -2.53 -8.00
N ILE A 250 8.49 -2.29 -7.62
CA ILE A 250 9.61 -3.17 -8.01
C ILE A 250 10.36 -3.59 -6.75
N VAL A 251 10.40 -4.90 -6.48
CA VAL A 251 10.94 -5.46 -5.24
C VAL A 251 11.81 -6.68 -5.48
N GLY A 252 12.72 -6.98 -4.55
CA GLY A 252 13.50 -8.21 -4.63
C GLY A 252 14.55 -8.40 -3.55
N SER A 253 15.58 -9.17 -3.89
CA SER A 253 16.64 -9.58 -2.97
C SER A 253 17.57 -8.43 -2.62
N ARG A 254 17.97 -8.37 -1.35
CA ARG A 254 19.04 -7.46 -0.87
C ARG A 254 20.41 -7.84 -1.39
N GLY A 255 20.63 -9.13 -1.63
CA GLY A 255 21.84 -9.69 -2.26
C GLY A 255 21.49 -10.23 -3.64
N ALA A 256 20.95 -9.37 -4.50
CA ALA A 256 20.74 -9.70 -5.91
C ALA A 256 22.08 -9.72 -6.66
N ASN A 257 22.13 -10.49 -7.75
CA ASN A 257 23.29 -10.51 -8.65
C ASN A 257 23.17 -9.41 -9.72
N ASP A 258 24.21 -9.27 -10.55
CA ASP A 258 24.27 -8.22 -11.57
C ASP A 258 23.09 -8.27 -12.55
N TYR A 259 22.61 -9.48 -12.90
CA TYR A 259 21.40 -9.66 -13.71
C TYR A 259 20.19 -9.01 -13.03
N GLY A 260 19.88 -9.39 -11.79
CA GLY A 260 18.73 -8.84 -11.07
C GLY A 260 18.83 -7.32 -10.88
N ILE A 261 20.01 -6.80 -10.54
CA ILE A 261 20.26 -5.37 -10.40
C ILE A 261 20.05 -4.63 -11.71
N SER A 262 20.64 -5.12 -12.80
CA SER A 262 20.52 -4.53 -14.13
C SER A 262 19.06 -4.49 -14.58
N MET A 263 18.36 -5.62 -14.49
CA MET A 263 16.96 -5.70 -14.92
C MET A 263 16.03 -4.83 -14.08
N ALA A 264 16.18 -4.81 -12.76
CA ALA A 264 15.37 -3.94 -11.91
C ALA A 264 15.56 -2.45 -12.25
N ARG A 265 16.81 -2.06 -12.53
CA ARG A 265 17.12 -0.69 -12.95
C ARG A 265 16.50 -0.38 -14.31
N THR A 266 16.70 -1.23 -15.31
CA THR A 266 16.20 -1.00 -16.67
C THR A 266 14.67 -0.97 -16.72
N ILE A 267 13.99 -1.89 -16.02
CA ILE A 267 12.52 -1.90 -15.96
C ILE A 267 12.00 -0.61 -15.31
N ALA A 268 12.62 -0.18 -14.21
CA ALA A 268 12.23 1.06 -13.54
C ALA A 268 12.48 2.30 -14.41
N GLU A 269 13.59 2.32 -15.15
CA GLU A 269 13.93 3.40 -16.09
C GLU A 269 12.93 3.48 -17.25
N CYS A 270 12.59 2.34 -17.87
CA CYS A 270 11.57 2.27 -18.91
C CYS A 270 10.20 2.74 -18.39
N ALA A 271 9.74 2.19 -17.27
CA ALA A 271 8.44 2.56 -16.71
C ALA A 271 8.38 4.05 -16.31
N ALA A 272 9.43 4.59 -15.70
CA ALA A 272 9.48 6.00 -15.34
C ALA A 272 9.58 6.92 -16.57
N ALA A 273 10.23 6.49 -17.65
CA ALA A 273 10.25 7.23 -18.92
C ALA A 273 8.84 7.37 -19.52
N ASP A 274 7.97 6.38 -19.30
CA ASP A 274 6.56 6.38 -19.71
C ASP A 274 5.61 7.07 -18.69
N GLY A 275 6.17 7.72 -17.66
CA GLY A 275 5.42 8.49 -16.66
C GLY A 275 5.04 7.72 -15.40
N HIS A 276 5.31 6.42 -15.31
CA HIS A 276 4.89 5.62 -14.15
C HIS A 276 5.73 5.93 -12.91
N THR A 277 5.05 6.22 -11.79
CA THR A 277 5.72 6.27 -10.49
C THR A 277 6.24 4.91 -10.07
N VAL A 278 7.52 4.84 -9.69
CA VAL A 278 8.17 3.63 -9.18
C VAL A 278 8.11 3.59 -7.66
N VAL A 279 7.51 2.54 -7.10
CA VAL A 279 7.39 2.34 -5.65
C VAL A 279 8.30 1.20 -5.20
N SER A 280 9.12 1.43 -4.17
CA SER A 280 9.93 0.38 -3.56
C SER A 280 10.28 0.66 -2.10
N GLY A 281 11.07 -0.23 -1.50
CA GLY A 281 11.34 -0.23 -0.08
C GLY A 281 12.65 0.44 0.34
N GLY A 282 13.40 1.04 -0.58
CA GLY A 282 14.70 1.68 -0.29
C GLY A 282 15.79 0.73 0.23
N ALA A 283 15.57 -0.59 0.22
CA ALA A 283 16.54 -1.56 0.71
C ALA A 283 17.76 -1.68 -0.22
N MET A 284 18.70 -2.54 0.16
CA MET A 284 19.80 -2.91 -0.73
C MET A 284 19.31 -3.74 -1.91
N GLY A 285 20.15 -3.84 -2.93
CA GLY A 285 19.91 -4.69 -4.07
C GLY A 285 18.82 -4.13 -4.98
N ILE A 286 17.78 -4.93 -5.23
CA ILE A 286 16.72 -4.62 -6.19
C ILE A 286 16.01 -3.29 -5.90
N ASP A 287 15.64 -3.03 -4.63
CA ASP A 287 14.93 -1.80 -4.27
C ASP A 287 15.74 -0.54 -4.63
N ALA A 288 17.03 -0.52 -4.30
CA ALA A 288 17.91 0.59 -4.66
C ALA A 288 18.09 0.72 -6.19
N ALA A 289 18.21 -0.40 -6.89
CA ALA A 289 18.35 -0.42 -8.35
C ALA A 289 17.11 0.16 -9.05
N ALA A 290 15.92 -0.18 -8.57
CA ALA A 290 14.66 0.36 -9.07
C ALA A 290 14.60 1.89 -8.91
N HIS A 291 14.89 2.41 -7.72
CA HIS A 291 14.91 3.86 -7.51
C HIS A 291 15.96 4.57 -8.37
N TRP A 292 17.15 3.99 -8.53
CA TRP A 292 18.17 4.55 -9.43
C TRP A 292 17.76 4.55 -10.89
N GLY A 293 17.00 3.54 -11.33
CA GLY A 293 16.43 3.49 -12.68
C GLY A 293 15.40 4.60 -12.90
N ALA A 294 14.48 4.79 -11.94
CA ALA A 294 13.50 5.87 -11.99
C ALA A 294 14.18 7.26 -12.07
N LEU A 295 15.19 7.51 -11.23
CA LEU A 295 15.96 8.76 -11.27
C LEU A 295 16.75 8.94 -12.57
N ALA A 296 17.21 7.85 -13.20
CA ALA A 296 17.92 7.92 -14.48
C ALA A 296 17.01 8.41 -15.60
N ALA A 297 15.76 7.93 -15.65
CA ALA A 297 14.76 8.37 -16.63
C ALA A 297 14.53 9.89 -16.56
N GLN A 298 14.39 10.44 -15.34
CA GLN A 298 14.19 11.88 -15.12
C GLN A 298 15.32 12.73 -15.71
N ARG A 299 16.57 12.27 -15.62
CA ARG A 299 17.74 13.00 -16.14
C ARG A 299 17.88 12.90 -17.65
N GLY A 300 17.42 11.79 -18.25
CA GLY A 300 17.49 11.57 -19.70
C GLY A 300 16.61 12.54 -20.50
N VAL A 301 15.60 13.13 -19.87
CA VAL A 301 14.62 13.99 -20.53
C VAL A 301 15.08 15.45 -20.67
N GLY A 302 16.11 15.91 -19.94
CA GLY A 302 16.64 17.28 -20.07
C GLY A 302 15.57 18.39 -19.93
N ASP A 303 15.79 19.55 -20.56
CA ASP A 303 14.84 20.68 -20.57
C ASP A 303 13.63 20.47 -21.50
N SER A 304 13.41 19.25 -22.01
CA SER A 304 12.38 18.95 -23.02
C SER A 304 10.95 19.12 -22.53
N GLY A 305 10.75 19.42 -21.24
CA GLY A 305 9.43 19.61 -20.63
C GLY A 305 8.58 18.35 -20.54
N ALA A 306 9.08 17.18 -20.95
CA ALA A 306 8.34 15.93 -20.81
C ALA A 306 8.35 15.49 -19.34
N VAL A 307 7.18 15.13 -18.83
CA VAL A 307 7.01 14.78 -17.43
C VAL A 307 7.25 13.28 -17.25
N THR A 308 8.39 12.93 -16.66
CA THR A 308 8.74 11.56 -16.28
C THR A 308 8.11 11.16 -14.95
N GLY A 309 7.95 9.85 -14.75
CA GLY A 309 7.46 9.28 -13.51
C GLY A 309 8.33 9.63 -12.29
N ARG A 310 7.70 9.60 -11.12
CA ARG A 310 8.38 9.86 -9.84
C ARG A 310 8.85 8.56 -9.18
N THR A 311 9.48 8.66 -8.03
CA THR A 311 9.85 7.49 -7.23
C THR A 311 9.49 7.68 -5.76
N VAL A 312 8.93 6.65 -5.15
CA VAL A 312 8.46 6.64 -3.76
C VAL A 312 9.13 5.50 -2.99
N ALA A 313 9.88 5.84 -1.94
CA ALA A 313 10.51 4.87 -1.04
C ALA A 313 9.72 4.75 0.28
N VAL A 314 9.25 3.54 0.60
CA VAL A 314 8.46 3.28 1.82
C VAL A 314 9.35 2.69 2.92
N PHE A 315 9.41 3.27 4.11
CA PHE A 315 10.28 2.85 5.21
C PHE A 315 9.57 2.07 6.32
N ALA A 316 10.34 1.22 7.02
CA ALA A 316 9.84 0.34 8.10
C ALA A 316 9.92 0.96 9.50
N GLY A 317 10.58 2.11 9.65
CA GLY A 317 10.70 2.87 10.90
C GLY A 317 10.33 4.33 10.66
N GLY A 318 10.51 5.18 11.67
CA GLY A 318 10.39 6.63 11.48
C GLY A 318 11.42 7.13 10.46
N LEU A 319 11.13 8.23 9.76
CA LEU A 319 12.02 8.76 8.72
C LEU A 319 13.36 9.28 9.27
N ASN A 320 13.48 9.50 10.57
CA ASN A 320 14.75 9.75 11.25
C ASN A 320 15.61 8.48 11.46
N HIS A 321 15.10 7.30 11.12
CA HIS A 321 15.81 6.02 11.10
C HIS A 321 15.81 5.37 9.71
N MET A 322 15.80 6.19 8.66
CA MET A 322 15.94 5.70 7.28
C MET A 322 17.22 4.87 7.12
N GLY A 323 17.09 3.75 6.43
CA GLY A 323 18.20 2.84 6.23
C GLY A 323 17.98 1.92 5.03
N PRO A 324 19.06 1.29 4.55
CA PRO A 324 20.41 1.27 5.14
C PRO A 324 21.21 2.55 4.85
N GLN A 325 22.16 2.90 5.74
CA GLN A 325 22.97 4.13 5.63
C GLN A 325 23.73 4.26 4.30
N ARG A 326 24.15 3.15 3.69
CA ARG A 326 24.83 3.20 2.38
C ARG A 326 23.95 3.70 1.22
N ASN A 327 22.63 3.74 1.41
CA ASN A 327 21.70 4.32 0.45
C ASN A 327 21.37 5.79 0.79
N ALA A 328 22.09 6.44 1.73
CA ALA A 328 21.80 7.82 2.12
C ALA A 328 21.83 8.80 0.93
N GLU A 329 22.80 8.66 0.02
CA GLU A 329 22.85 9.46 -1.21
C GLU A 329 21.62 9.22 -2.10
N LEU A 330 21.20 7.96 -2.26
CA LEU A 330 19.99 7.63 -3.01
C LEU A 330 18.76 8.32 -2.42
N PHE A 331 18.59 8.27 -1.09
CA PHE A 331 17.44 8.91 -0.43
C PHE A 331 17.45 10.43 -0.60
N ALA A 332 18.62 11.06 -0.45
CA ALA A 332 18.77 12.49 -0.70
C ALA A 332 18.44 12.87 -2.15
N ARG A 333 18.81 12.03 -3.13
CA ARG A 333 18.46 12.23 -4.54
C ARG A 333 16.97 12.04 -4.81
N ILE A 334 16.32 11.04 -4.20
CA ILE A 334 14.86 10.87 -4.29
C ILE A 334 14.15 12.15 -3.82
N GLU A 335 14.53 12.67 -2.67
CA GLU A 335 13.96 13.91 -2.10
C GLU A 335 14.22 15.13 -3.00
N ALA A 336 15.44 15.28 -3.52
CA ALA A 336 15.82 16.43 -4.33
C ALA A 336 15.26 16.41 -5.77
N GLU A 337 14.95 15.24 -6.32
CA GLU A 337 14.49 15.07 -7.71
C GLU A 337 12.95 14.87 -7.79
N GLY A 338 12.20 15.37 -6.79
CA GLY A 338 10.73 15.38 -6.80
C GLY A 338 10.09 14.01 -6.50
N GLY A 339 10.80 13.12 -5.82
CA GLY A 339 10.26 11.89 -5.26
C GLY A 339 9.88 12.04 -3.78
N ALA A 340 9.37 10.96 -3.19
CA ALA A 340 8.94 10.93 -1.79
C ALA A 340 9.60 9.81 -0.98
N LEU A 341 9.94 10.11 0.26
CA LEU A 341 10.37 9.15 1.28
C LEU A 341 9.24 9.07 2.33
N VAL A 342 8.56 7.93 2.47
CA VAL A 342 7.33 7.83 3.27
C VAL A 342 7.37 6.73 4.32
N SER A 343 6.64 6.90 5.41
CA SER A 343 6.48 5.91 6.47
C SER A 343 5.11 6.00 7.15
N GLU A 344 4.57 4.87 7.57
CA GLU A 344 3.43 4.80 8.49
C GLU A 344 3.88 4.98 9.96
N MET A 345 5.18 4.92 10.24
CA MET A 345 5.68 4.90 11.61
C MET A 345 5.99 6.32 12.10
N CYS A 346 5.59 6.61 13.34
CA CYS A 346 5.92 7.87 14.01
C CYS A 346 7.44 8.10 14.08
N PRO A 347 7.87 9.38 14.22
CA PRO A 347 9.27 9.72 14.40
C PRO A 347 9.86 9.03 15.62
N GLY A 348 11.14 8.65 15.53
CA GLY A 348 11.84 7.91 16.59
C GLY A 348 11.56 6.41 16.60
N THR A 349 10.67 5.90 15.74
CA THR A 349 10.42 4.45 15.71
C THR A 349 11.56 3.69 15.03
N ILE A 350 12.19 2.77 15.78
CA ILE A 350 13.29 1.94 15.29
C ILE A 350 12.77 0.86 14.30
N PRO A 351 13.45 0.63 13.16
CA PRO A 351 13.10 -0.42 12.22
C PRO A 351 13.46 -1.81 12.78
N GLU A 352 12.42 -2.63 13.04
CA GLU A 352 12.54 -4.02 13.49
C GLU A 352 12.07 -5.00 12.41
N ALA A 353 12.50 -6.27 12.49
CA ALA A 353 12.17 -7.32 11.51
C ALA A 353 10.67 -7.41 11.18
N ARG A 354 9.80 -7.35 12.20
CA ARG A 354 8.34 -7.37 12.02
C ARG A 354 7.81 -6.16 11.23
N ARG A 355 8.44 -5.00 11.37
CA ARG A 355 8.01 -3.76 10.72
C ARG A 355 8.37 -3.75 9.23
N PHE A 356 9.46 -4.41 8.84
CA PHE A 356 9.75 -4.63 7.42
C PHE A 356 8.64 -5.43 6.73
N LEU A 357 8.07 -6.44 7.41
CA LEU A 357 6.94 -7.20 6.89
C LEU A 357 5.64 -6.38 6.86
N ALA A 358 5.37 -5.61 7.92
CA ALA A 358 4.22 -4.73 7.98
C ALA A 358 4.26 -3.67 6.87
N ARG A 359 5.43 -3.07 6.60
CA ARG A 359 5.66 -2.08 5.54
C ARG A 359 5.38 -2.64 4.14
N ASN A 360 5.69 -3.91 3.90
CA ASN A 360 5.55 -4.49 2.56
C ASN A 360 4.12 -4.44 2.01
N ARG A 361 3.09 -4.45 2.88
CA ARG A 361 1.70 -4.27 2.45
C ARG A 361 1.44 -2.90 1.84
N ILE A 362 2.14 -1.86 2.32
CA ILE A 362 2.03 -0.49 1.82
C ILE A 362 2.63 -0.40 0.42
N ILE A 363 3.81 -1.01 0.20
CA ILE A 363 4.41 -1.10 -1.13
C ILE A 363 3.44 -1.77 -2.12
N ALA A 364 2.89 -2.93 -1.74
CA ALA A 364 1.93 -3.65 -2.59
C ALA A 364 0.64 -2.86 -2.83
N ALA A 365 0.12 -2.17 -1.80
CA ALA A 365 -1.10 -1.36 -1.92
C ALA A 365 -0.92 -0.15 -2.83
N LEU A 366 0.23 0.53 -2.75
CA LEU A 366 0.58 1.65 -3.64
C LEU A 366 0.88 1.24 -5.08
N SER A 367 0.94 -0.06 -5.39
CA SER A 367 1.28 -0.55 -6.72
C SER A 367 0.06 -1.12 -7.42
N SER A 368 -0.17 -0.77 -8.69
CA SER A 368 -1.14 -1.45 -9.55
C SER A 368 -0.56 -2.76 -10.12
N THR A 369 0.73 -2.70 -10.46
CA THR A 369 1.57 -3.81 -10.92
C THR A 369 2.75 -3.96 -9.98
N LEU A 370 3.05 -5.19 -9.53
CA LEU A 370 4.21 -5.51 -8.73
C LEU A 370 5.16 -6.43 -9.50
N VAL A 371 6.40 -6.00 -9.69
CA VAL A 371 7.49 -6.77 -10.30
C VAL A 371 8.41 -7.33 -9.22
N VAL A 372 8.62 -8.65 -9.23
CA VAL A 372 9.64 -9.32 -8.43
C VAL A 372 10.84 -9.63 -9.33
N ALA A 373 11.87 -8.80 -9.27
CA ALA A 373 13.00 -8.90 -10.19
C ALA A 373 13.96 -10.05 -9.85
N GLN A 374 14.19 -10.31 -8.57
CA GLN A 374 14.97 -11.47 -8.13
C GLN A 374 14.65 -11.80 -6.66
N ALA A 375 14.36 -13.07 -6.36
CA ALA A 375 14.04 -13.49 -5.01
C ALA A 375 14.35 -14.98 -4.77
N ARG A 376 14.98 -15.27 -3.62
CA ARG A 376 15.09 -16.62 -3.07
C ARG A 376 13.78 -17.06 -2.39
N LEU A 377 13.59 -18.36 -2.14
CA LEU A 377 12.38 -18.94 -1.53
C LEU A 377 11.99 -18.36 -0.15
N ARG A 378 12.94 -17.78 0.59
CA ARG A 378 12.70 -17.12 1.90
C ARG A 378 13.01 -15.62 1.84
N SER A 379 12.81 -14.99 0.68
CA SER A 379 13.00 -13.56 0.52
C SER A 379 11.83 -12.77 1.10
N GLY A 380 12.12 -11.62 1.72
CA GLY A 380 11.09 -10.68 2.17
C GLY A 380 10.23 -10.14 1.02
N ALA A 381 10.77 -10.07 -0.21
CA ALA A 381 10.03 -9.66 -1.39
C ALA A 381 8.84 -10.58 -1.71
N LEU A 382 8.90 -11.87 -1.32
CA LEU A 382 7.77 -12.79 -1.50
C LEU A 382 6.60 -12.45 -0.57
N SER A 383 6.84 -11.76 0.55
CA SER A 383 5.76 -11.21 1.37
C SER A 383 5.05 -10.06 0.67
N THR A 384 5.77 -9.20 -0.05
CA THR A 384 5.16 -8.15 -0.89
C THR A 384 4.35 -8.77 -2.03
N ALA A 385 4.89 -9.81 -2.67
CA ALA A 385 4.17 -10.56 -3.71
C ALA A 385 2.89 -11.22 -3.20
N ALA A 386 2.90 -11.75 -1.97
CA ALA A 386 1.69 -12.29 -1.34
C ALA A 386 0.64 -11.20 -1.10
N TRP A 387 1.05 -10.01 -0.60
CA TRP A 387 0.14 -8.88 -0.46
C TRP A 387 -0.43 -8.40 -1.80
N ALA A 388 0.40 -8.32 -2.84
CA ALA A 388 -0.07 -7.98 -4.19
C ALA A 388 -1.12 -8.98 -4.70
N GLY A 389 -0.90 -10.29 -4.49
CA GLY A 389 -1.89 -11.32 -4.82
C GLY A 389 -3.20 -11.17 -4.02
N ASP A 390 -3.12 -10.94 -2.71
CA ASP A 390 -4.29 -10.71 -1.86
C ASP A 390 -5.07 -9.44 -2.27
N LEU A 391 -4.37 -8.39 -2.72
CA LEU A 391 -4.92 -7.13 -3.25
C LEU A 391 -5.32 -7.19 -4.74
N ASN A 392 -5.21 -8.37 -5.38
CA ASN A 392 -5.49 -8.56 -6.80
C ASN A 392 -4.71 -7.59 -7.73
N ARG A 393 -3.46 -7.29 -7.37
CA ARG A 393 -2.52 -6.54 -8.23
C ARG A 393 -1.92 -7.45 -9.28
N LEU A 394 -1.56 -6.88 -10.43
CA LEU A 394 -0.84 -7.63 -11.45
C LEU A 394 0.55 -8.00 -10.92
N LEU A 395 0.80 -9.29 -10.70
CA LEU A 395 2.10 -9.77 -10.24
C LEU A 395 2.94 -10.27 -11.42
N VAL A 396 4.12 -9.70 -11.59
CA VAL A 396 5.10 -10.08 -12.60
C VAL A 396 6.38 -10.55 -11.92
N ALA A 397 7.01 -11.58 -12.46
CA ALA A 397 8.29 -12.07 -11.96
C ALA A 397 9.26 -12.31 -13.11
N LEU A 398 10.53 -11.97 -12.89
CA LEU A 398 11.58 -12.22 -13.87
C LEU A 398 12.04 -13.69 -13.76
N PRO A 399 12.18 -14.38 -14.88
CA PRO A 399 12.78 -15.71 -14.88
C PRO A 399 14.27 -15.61 -14.54
N GLY A 400 14.83 -16.68 -14.01
CA GLY A 400 16.28 -16.79 -13.87
C GLY A 400 16.73 -18.24 -13.80
N ASP A 401 18.05 -18.44 -13.84
CA ASP A 401 18.66 -19.76 -13.84
C ASP A 401 18.11 -20.66 -12.72
N ILE A 402 17.71 -21.89 -13.09
CA ILE A 402 17.08 -22.85 -12.16
C ILE A 402 18.07 -23.45 -11.15
N ASP A 403 19.37 -23.39 -11.43
CA ASP A 403 20.44 -23.86 -10.55
C ASP A 403 20.91 -22.78 -9.56
N ARG A 404 20.43 -21.53 -9.70
CA ARG A 404 20.76 -20.41 -8.81
C ARG A 404 19.70 -20.23 -7.73
N PRO A 405 20.04 -20.46 -6.43
CA PRO A 405 19.08 -20.30 -5.33
C PRO A 405 18.49 -18.89 -5.20
N GLY A 406 19.19 -17.88 -5.72
CA GLY A 406 18.74 -16.49 -5.76
C GLY A 406 17.49 -16.25 -6.62
N ASN A 407 17.20 -17.14 -7.58
CA ASN A 407 16.08 -17.02 -8.52
C ASN A 407 14.89 -17.92 -8.15
N ALA A 408 15.11 -18.88 -7.25
CA ALA A 408 14.15 -19.95 -6.94
C ALA A 408 12.78 -19.43 -6.47
N GLY A 409 12.70 -18.26 -5.84
CA GLY A 409 11.44 -17.62 -5.45
C GLY A 409 10.66 -17.06 -6.64
N CYS A 410 11.34 -16.37 -7.57
CA CYS A 410 10.69 -15.86 -8.79
C CYS A 410 10.20 -17.02 -9.67
N ASN A 411 11.06 -18.01 -9.91
CA ASN A 411 10.71 -19.21 -10.66
C ASN A 411 9.53 -19.97 -10.01
N ARG A 412 9.47 -20.01 -8.67
CA ARG A 412 8.34 -20.62 -7.95
C ARG A 412 7.04 -19.83 -8.13
N LEU A 413 7.08 -18.49 -8.08
CA LEU A 413 5.89 -17.67 -8.32
C LEU A 413 5.31 -17.91 -9.73
N ILE A 414 6.18 -18.00 -10.73
CA ILE A 414 5.81 -18.29 -12.13
C ILE A 414 5.24 -19.70 -12.24
N HIS A 415 5.96 -20.70 -11.73
CA HIS A 415 5.54 -22.11 -11.75
C HIS A 415 4.16 -22.32 -11.11
N ASP A 416 3.92 -21.68 -9.96
CA ASP A 416 2.66 -21.82 -9.23
C ASP A 416 1.50 -21.00 -9.86
N GLY A 417 1.74 -20.33 -11.00
CA GLY A 417 0.75 -19.50 -11.69
C GLY A 417 0.35 -18.24 -10.90
N LYS A 418 1.17 -17.81 -9.95
CA LYS A 418 0.92 -16.62 -9.12
C LYS A 418 1.40 -15.34 -9.80
N ALA A 419 2.45 -15.44 -10.62
CA ALA A 419 3.02 -14.32 -11.35
C ALA A 419 3.08 -14.60 -12.85
N ILE A 420 2.89 -13.56 -13.65
CA ILE A 420 3.18 -13.58 -15.08
C ILE A 420 4.71 -13.50 -15.27
N LEU A 421 5.24 -14.31 -16.17
CA LEU A 421 6.65 -14.27 -16.54
C LEU A 421 6.89 -13.06 -17.46
N LEU A 422 7.92 -12.28 -17.15
CA LEU A 422 8.46 -11.29 -18.09
C LEU A 422 9.55 -11.93 -18.96
N ASP A 423 9.27 -12.13 -20.25
CA ASP A 423 10.14 -12.79 -21.21
C ASP A 423 11.02 -11.82 -22.01
N SER A 424 10.59 -10.57 -22.19
CA SER A 424 11.34 -9.51 -22.87
C SER A 424 11.17 -8.15 -22.17
N LEU A 425 12.19 -7.30 -22.26
CA LEU A 425 12.08 -5.89 -21.84
C LEU A 425 11.10 -5.10 -22.72
N ASP A 426 10.85 -5.53 -23.96
CA ASP A 426 9.89 -4.90 -24.85
C ASP A 426 8.45 -4.98 -24.31
N HIS A 427 8.18 -5.95 -23.44
CA HIS A 427 6.87 -6.16 -22.81
C HIS A 427 6.70 -5.41 -21.48
N VAL A 428 7.62 -4.49 -21.12
CA VAL A 428 7.46 -3.64 -19.94
C VAL A 428 6.26 -2.69 -20.08
N ALA A 429 5.96 -2.23 -21.29
CA ALA A 429 4.75 -1.44 -21.52
C ALA A 429 3.47 -2.25 -21.29
N ASP A 430 3.47 -3.55 -21.59
CA ASP A 430 2.29 -4.42 -21.47
C ASP A 430 1.84 -4.66 -20.01
N MET A 431 2.75 -4.47 -19.05
CA MET A 431 2.45 -4.58 -17.62
C MET A 431 2.11 -3.24 -16.96
N CYS A 432 2.26 -2.14 -17.69
CA CYS A 432 1.91 -0.79 -17.26
C CYS A 432 0.62 -0.33 -17.94
N HIS A 433 -0.03 0.71 -17.42
CA HIS A 433 -1.10 1.38 -18.18
C HIS A 433 -0.49 2.25 -19.29
N ALA A 434 -1.33 2.87 -20.10
CA ALA A 434 -0.85 3.74 -21.18
C ALA A 434 0.08 4.84 -20.64
N ALA A 435 1.16 5.11 -21.37
CA ALA A 435 2.10 6.17 -21.05
C ALA A 435 1.37 7.51 -20.90
N HIS A 436 1.78 8.29 -19.91
CA HIS A 436 1.09 9.51 -19.49
C HIS A 436 2.12 10.52 -18.99
N ALA A 437 1.80 11.82 -19.09
CA ALA A 437 2.54 12.80 -18.34
C ALA A 437 2.26 12.58 -16.86
N ALA A 438 3.27 12.67 -15.99
CA ALA A 438 2.98 12.65 -14.56
C ALA A 438 2.08 13.85 -14.20
N GLU A 439 1.02 13.59 -13.45
CA GLU A 439 0.03 14.62 -13.10
C GLU A 439 0.67 15.65 -12.16
N PRO A 440 0.76 16.94 -12.53
CA PRO A 440 1.22 17.96 -11.62
C PRO A 440 0.12 18.24 -10.59
N VAL A 441 0.46 18.13 -9.30
CA VAL A 441 -0.43 18.62 -8.24
C VAL A 441 -0.25 20.13 -8.14
N GLY A 442 -1.15 20.89 -8.78
CA GLY A 442 -1.30 22.33 -8.60
C GLY A 442 -0.75 23.18 -9.76
N GLY A 443 -1.61 23.46 -10.74
CA GLY A 443 -1.55 24.65 -11.57
C GLY A 443 -2.79 25.50 -11.30
N ASP A 444 -2.60 26.75 -10.91
CA ASP A 444 -3.65 27.75 -10.70
C ASP A 444 -4.68 27.73 -11.83
N THR A 445 -5.93 27.36 -11.52
CA THR A 445 -7.06 27.68 -12.39
C THR A 445 -7.49 29.12 -12.13
N SER A 446 -6.68 30.05 -12.66
CA SER A 446 -7.20 31.38 -12.94
C SER A 446 -8.22 31.23 -14.07
N ALA A 447 -9.48 31.32 -13.69
CA ALA A 447 -10.60 31.37 -14.61
C ALA A 447 -10.49 32.62 -15.50
N GLU A 448 -10.07 32.44 -16.75
CA GLU A 448 -10.38 33.40 -17.81
C GLU A 448 -11.66 32.95 -18.53
N GLY A 449 -12.73 33.68 -18.24
CA GLY A 449 -13.96 33.63 -19.01
C GLY A 449 -13.73 34.25 -20.39
N GLY A 450 -13.90 33.44 -21.43
CA GLY A 450 -14.03 33.88 -22.82
C GLY A 450 -15.42 33.53 -23.32
N ALA A 451 -16.21 34.58 -23.57
CA ALA A 451 -17.58 34.52 -24.06
C ALA A 451 -17.69 33.95 -25.49
N ALA A 452 -18.90 33.46 -25.78
CA ALA A 452 -19.36 32.80 -27.00
C ALA A 452 -19.09 33.53 -28.32
N ASP A 453 -18.89 32.74 -29.38
CA ASP A 453 -19.55 33.02 -30.66
C ASP A 453 -19.99 31.71 -31.32
N GLY A 454 -21.22 31.71 -31.81
CA GLY A 454 -21.90 30.55 -32.38
C GLY A 454 -21.76 30.52 -33.90
N SER A 455 -21.47 29.34 -34.43
CA SER A 455 -21.84 28.99 -35.80
C SER A 455 -21.89 27.47 -35.92
N GLN A 456 -23.09 26.90 -35.99
CA GLN A 456 -23.26 25.56 -36.58
C GLN A 456 -23.21 25.69 -38.11
N PRO A 457 -22.71 24.64 -38.78
CA PRO A 457 -23.57 24.00 -39.76
C PRO A 457 -23.68 22.49 -39.53
N GLU A 458 -24.78 21.97 -40.05
CA GLU A 458 -25.40 20.67 -39.80
C GLU A 458 -24.73 19.49 -40.54
N VAL A 459 -24.77 18.33 -39.87
CA VAL A 459 -24.72 16.91 -40.33
C VAL A 459 -23.63 16.42 -41.29
N THR A 460 -22.83 15.45 -40.81
CA THR A 460 -23.03 14.03 -41.17
C THR A 460 -22.54 13.10 -40.06
N ALA A 461 -23.31 12.04 -39.85
CA ALA A 461 -23.27 11.09 -38.76
C ALA A 461 -21.93 10.37 -38.54
N GLY A 462 -21.59 10.13 -37.29
CA GLY A 462 -20.49 9.26 -36.91
C GLY A 462 -20.20 9.23 -35.42
N MET A 463 -21.02 8.47 -34.69
CA MET A 463 -20.69 7.77 -33.44
C MET A 463 -20.16 8.56 -32.23
N ALA A 464 -20.80 8.29 -31.08
CA ALA A 464 -20.44 8.66 -29.70
C ALA A 464 -20.81 10.08 -29.25
N SER A 465 -21.96 10.22 -28.60
CA SER A 465 -22.07 10.25 -27.13
C SER A 465 -23.54 10.43 -26.74
N ASP A 466 -23.98 9.79 -25.65
CA ASP A 466 -24.62 10.58 -24.61
C ASP A 466 -24.56 9.85 -23.27
N ALA A 467 -24.10 10.61 -22.29
CA ALA A 467 -24.14 10.31 -20.89
C ALA A 467 -25.56 10.49 -20.34
N ALA A 468 -25.80 9.77 -19.25
CA ALA A 468 -26.77 10.07 -18.20
C ALA A 468 -28.28 9.87 -18.47
N THR A 469 -28.85 9.09 -17.55
CA THR A 469 -30.29 8.96 -17.20
C THR A 469 -31.06 7.84 -17.89
N ALA A 470 -30.92 6.61 -17.36
CA ALA A 470 -32.00 5.62 -17.19
C ALA A 470 -31.40 4.29 -16.70
N GLY A 471 -32.11 3.57 -15.82
CA GLY A 471 -31.70 2.27 -15.29
C GLY A 471 -31.31 1.27 -16.40
N GLY A 472 -30.02 1.02 -16.53
CA GLY A 472 -29.47 0.09 -17.51
C GLY A 472 -29.40 -1.32 -16.97
N SER A 473 -30.27 -2.21 -17.46
CA SER A 473 -30.04 -3.66 -17.37
C SER A 473 -28.83 -4.01 -18.25
N VAL A 474 -27.72 -4.38 -17.63
CA VAL A 474 -26.54 -4.90 -18.34
C VAL A 474 -26.89 -6.29 -18.90
N ARG A 475 -27.04 -6.41 -20.22
CA ARG A 475 -27.20 -7.71 -20.90
C ARG A 475 -25.84 -8.36 -21.10
N LEU A 476 -25.56 -9.40 -20.31
CA LEU A 476 -24.42 -10.29 -20.54
C LEU A 476 -24.54 -10.99 -21.90
N THR A 477 -23.44 -11.11 -22.64
CA THR A 477 -23.40 -11.91 -23.88
C THR A 477 -23.63 -13.40 -23.58
N ALA A 478 -23.97 -14.20 -24.59
CA ALA A 478 -24.17 -15.66 -24.41
C ALA A 478 -22.93 -16.34 -23.80
N GLN A 479 -21.74 -16.01 -24.31
CA GLN A 479 -20.47 -16.53 -23.79
C GLN A 479 -20.19 -16.11 -22.35
N GLN A 480 -20.52 -14.87 -21.96
CA GLN A 480 -20.36 -14.42 -20.58
C GLN A 480 -21.33 -15.13 -19.62
N ARG A 481 -22.56 -15.42 -20.06
CA ARG A 481 -23.54 -16.20 -19.26
C ARG A 481 -23.07 -17.64 -19.04
N ASP A 482 -22.48 -18.26 -20.05
CA ASP A 482 -21.95 -19.62 -19.93
C ASP A 482 -20.76 -19.68 -18.96
N ILE A 483 -19.84 -18.71 -19.02
CA ILE A 483 -18.73 -18.58 -18.08
C ILE A 483 -19.26 -18.41 -16.64
N VAL A 484 -20.29 -17.58 -16.43
CA VAL A 484 -20.92 -17.42 -15.10
C VAL A 484 -21.56 -18.72 -14.61
N ALA A 485 -22.23 -19.48 -15.49
CA ALA A 485 -22.82 -20.77 -15.12
C ALA A 485 -21.76 -21.81 -14.73
N VAL A 486 -20.61 -21.82 -15.41
CA VAL A 486 -19.46 -22.69 -15.10
C VAL A 486 -18.84 -22.33 -13.76
N ILE A 487 -18.60 -21.04 -13.49
CA ILE A 487 -18.07 -20.55 -12.20
C ILE A 487 -19.00 -20.98 -11.05
N ARG A 488 -20.32 -20.87 -11.21
CA ARG A 488 -21.31 -21.32 -10.22
C ARG A 488 -21.21 -22.82 -9.92
N ARG A 489 -20.96 -23.64 -10.94
CA ARG A 489 -20.84 -25.10 -10.80
C ARG A 489 -19.56 -25.48 -10.05
N LEU A 490 -18.44 -24.82 -10.36
CA LEU A 490 -17.17 -25.02 -9.67
C LEU A 490 -17.23 -24.61 -8.20
N ARG A 491 -17.87 -23.47 -7.88
CA ARG A 491 -18.08 -23.04 -6.49
C ARG A 491 -18.96 -24.01 -5.69
N ARG A 492 -20.03 -24.55 -6.26
CA ARG A 492 -20.90 -25.55 -5.59
C ARG A 492 -20.17 -26.85 -5.24
N ARG A 493 -19.14 -27.21 -6.01
CA ARG A 493 -18.31 -28.41 -5.77
C ARG A 493 -17.13 -28.14 -4.82
N GLY A 494 -17.00 -26.91 -4.30
CA GLY A 494 -15.88 -26.51 -3.45
C GLY A 494 -14.53 -26.50 -4.16
N GLY A 495 -14.53 -26.46 -5.50
CA GLY A 495 -13.31 -26.48 -6.31
C GLY A 495 -12.73 -25.07 -6.55
N PRO A 496 -11.43 -24.95 -6.82
CA PRO A 496 -10.80 -23.67 -7.13
C PRO A 496 -11.32 -23.12 -8.47
N VAL A 497 -11.68 -21.83 -8.49
CA VAL A 497 -12.09 -21.12 -9.71
C VAL A 497 -10.85 -20.52 -10.34
N THR A 498 -10.24 -21.22 -11.29
CA THR A 498 -9.07 -20.79 -12.05
C THR A 498 -9.42 -20.73 -13.54
N VAL A 499 -8.64 -20.00 -14.33
CA VAL A 499 -8.79 -19.99 -15.80
C VAL A 499 -8.79 -21.41 -16.35
N GLN A 500 -7.97 -22.29 -15.78
CA GLN A 500 -7.87 -23.69 -16.19
C GLN A 500 -9.15 -24.47 -15.84
N SER A 501 -9.66 -24.38 -14.60
CA SER A 501 -10.88 -25.12 -14.20
C SER A 501 -12.13 -24.61 -14.92
N VAL A 502 -12.22 -23.31 -15.18
CA VAL A 502 -13.30 -22.72 -15.98
C VAL A 502 -13.20 -23.16 -17.45
N THR A 503 -12.00 -23.18 -18.04
CA THR A 503 -11.80 -23.62 -19.42
C THR A 503 -12.11 -25.10 -19.60
N GLU A 504 -11.65 -25.97 -18.70
CA GLU A 504 -11.87 -27.41 -18.75
C GLU A 504 -13.37 -27.75 -18.66
N GLU A 505 -14.10 -27.10 -17.76
CA GLU A 505 -15.54 -27.30 -17.59
C GLU A 505 -16.36 -26.66 -18.73
N THR A 506 -15.91 -25.52 -19.29
CA THR A 506 -16.54 -24.90 -20.48
C THR A 506 -16.34 -25.78 -21.71
N ALA A 507 -15.14 -26.35 -21.91
CA ALA A 507 -14.84 -27.28 -23.00
C ALA A 507 -15.66 -28.58 -22.89
N ALA A 508 -15.89 -29.08 -21.67
CA ALA A 508 -16.72 -30.25 -21.42
C ALA A 508 -18.21 -30.01 -21.75
N HIS A 509 -18.68 -28.76 -21.71
CA HIS A 509 -20.06 -28.40 -22.07
C HIS A 509 -20.24 -28.13 -23.56
N CYS A 510 -19.23 -27.56 -24.24
CA CYS A 510 -19.27 -27.37 -25.70
C CYS A 510 -19.21 -28.69 -26.48
N GLY A 511 -18.66 -29.77 -25.91
CA GLY A 511 -18.61 -31.09 -26.53
C GLY A 511 -19.88 -31.95 -26.43
N GLY A 512 -20.97 -31.42 -25.84
CA GLY A 512 -22.22 -32.16 -25.60
C GLY A 512 -23.41 -31.75 -26.48
N ALA A 513 -23.19 -30.94 -27.53
CA ALA A 513 -24.26 -30.39 -28.37
C ALA A 513 -24.44 -31.09 -29.73
N ASP A 514 -23.80 -32.24 -29.96
CA ASP A 514 -23.90 -33.02 -31.21
C ASP A 514 -24.47 -34.44 -30.96
N ASP A 515 -25.61 -34.54 -30.26
CA ASP A 515 -26.38 -35.79 -30.17
C ASP A 515 -27.81 -35.56 -30.69
N LEU A 516 -27.95 -35.33 -32.00
CA LEU A 516 -29.18 -35.59 -32.74
C LEU A 516 -28.86 -36.03 -34.18
N GLN A 517 -29.05 -37.33 -34.42
CA GLN A 517 -29.27 -38.05 -35.68
C GLN A 517 -28.06 -38.28 -36.61
N GLY A 518 -27.90 -39.55 -36.96
CA GLY A 518 -26.73 -40.08 -37.64
C GLY A 518 -26.74 -39.99 -39.17
N SER A 519 -25.57 -40.17 -39.76
CA SER A 519 -25.27 -41.12 -40.85
C SER A 519 -23.86 -40.87 -41.41
N GLY A 520 -23.08 -41.94 -41.57
CA GLY A 520 -21.94 -41.99 -42.49
C GLY A 520 -20.57 -41.58 -41.90
N MET A 521 -19.67 -42.56 -41.75
CA MET A 521 -18.22 -42.33 -41.77
C MET A 521 -17.79 -41.77 -43.13
N PRO A 522 -16.71 -40.96 -43.19
CA PRO A 522 -15.41 -41.55 -43.45
C PRO A 522 -14.28 -41.04 -42.54
N ASP A 523 -13.26 -41.88 -42.41
CA ASP A 523 -12.01 -41.65 -41.69
C ASP A 523 -11.29 -40.35 -42.07
N GLY A 524 -10.77 -39.65 -41.05
CA GLY A 524 -9.66 -38.70 -41.19
C GLY A 524 -9.88 -37.31 -40.62
N ALA A 525 -9.73 -37.12 -39.30
CA ALA A 525 -9.38 -35.82 -38.69
C ALA A 525 -9.01 -35.93 -37.20
N ALA A 526 -8.01 -36.75 -36.84
CA ALA A 526 -7.41 -36.70 -35.50
C ALA A 526 -6.43 -35.50 -35.43
N GLY A 527 -6.95 -34.27 -35.39
CA GLY A 527 -6.11 -33.05 -35.33
C GLY A 527 -6.79 -31.75 -34.90
N SER A 528 -8.13 -31.66 -34.87
CA SER A 528 -8.83 -30.38 -34.59
C SER A 528 -9.06 -30.07 -33.11
N GLY A 529 -9.17 -31.08 -32.24
CA GLY A 529 -9.60 -30.90 -30.83
C GLY A 529 -8.58 -30.27 -29.88
N ALA A 530 -7.30 -30.15 -30.27
CA ALA A 530 -6.28 -29.45 -29.48
C ALA A 530 -6.22 -27.95 -29.82
N GLY A 531 -6.46 -27.61 -31.09
CA GLY A 531 -6.55 -26.22 -31.55
C GLY A 531 -7.73 -25.48 -30.96
N ASP A 532 -8.91 -26.13 -30.95
CA ASP A 532 -10.14 -25.56 -30.37
C ASP A 532 -10.06 -25.38 -28.85
N ARG A 533 -9.44 -26.31 -28.12
CA ARG A 533 -9.24 -26.16 -26.67
C ARG A 533 -8.26 -25.03 -26.34
N ALA A 534 -7.22 -24.84 -27.15
CA ALA A 534 -6.29 -23.72 -26.98
C ALA A 534 -6.94 -22.37 -27.32
N ALA A 535 -7.79 -22.32 -28.35
CA ALA A 535 -8.55 -21.13 -28.71
C ALA A 535 -9.60 -20.77 -27.64
N LEU A 536 -10.34 -21.76 -27.13
CA LEU A 536 -11.30 -21.59 -26.04
C LEU A 536 -10.62 -21.15 -24.74
N ARG A 537 -9.42 -21.68 -24.44
CA ARG A 537 -8.61 -21.25 -23.29
C ARG A 537 -8.21 -19.78 -23.40
N ARG A 538 -7.75 -19.34 -24.58
CA ARG A 538 -7.40 -17.93 -24.83
C ARG A 538 -8.62 -17.00 -24.74
N ALA A 539 -9.75 -17.41 -25.30
CA ALA A 539 -11.01 -16.65 -25.20
C ALA A 539 -11.50 -16.54 -23.75
N THR A 540 -11.46 -17.64 -22.99
CA THR A 540 -11.84 -17.68 -21.57
C THR A 540 -10.88 -16.84 -20.72
N ALA A 541 -9.57 -16.93 -20.95
CA ALA A 541 -8.57 -16.14 -20.24
C ALA A 541 -8.74 -14.63 -20.49
N ARG A 542 -9.19 -14.22 -21.68
CA ARG A 542 -9.47 -12.82 -22.01
C ARG A 542 -10.78 -12.32 -21.39
N LEU A 543 -11.82 -13.14 -21.40
CA LEU A 543 -13.17 -12.73 -20.95
C LEU A 543 -13.37 -12.87 -19.44
N LEU A 544 -12.71 -13.81 -18.78
CA LEU A 544 -12.91 -14.09 -17.35
C LEU A 544 -12.58 -12.88 -16.46
N PRO A 545 -11.47 -12.14 -16.64
CA PRO A 545 -11.20 -10.94 -15.85
C PRO A 545 -12.24 -9.84 -16.09
N GLN A 546 -12.72 -9.68 -17.33
CA GLN A 546 -13.75 -8.69 -17.67
C GLN A 546 -15.08 -9.01 -17.00
N VAL A 547 -15.48 -10.28 -17.00
CA VAL A 547 -16.70 -10.76 -16.33
C VAL A 547 -16.60 -10.60 -14.82
N LEU A 548 -15.45 -10.95 -14.21
CA LEU A 548 -15.24 -10.79 -12.78
C LEU A 548 -15.18 -9.31 -12.36
N ALA A 549 -14.52 -8.46 -13.14
CA ALA A 549 -14.47 -7.01 -12.91
C ALA A 549 -15.85 -6.38 -13.05
N GLN A 550 -16.62 -6.72 -14.10
CA GLN A 550 -17.99 -6.23 -14.27
C GLN A 550 -18.94 -6.71 -13.17
N LEU A 551 -18.83 -7.97 -12.73
CA LEU A 551 -19.64 -8.48 -11.61
C LEU A 551 -19.29 -7.77 -10.30
N GLY A 552 -17.99 -7.55 -10.03
CA GLY A 552 -17.54 -6.81 -8.85
C GLY A 552 -17.99 -5.35 -8.87
N GLN A 553 -17.89 -4.67 -10.02
CA GLN A 553 -18.39 -3.30 -10.20
C GLN A 553 -19.91 -3.20 -10.03
N LEU A 554 -20.67 -4.16 -10.58
CA LEU A 554 -22.14 -4.16 -10.46
C LEU A 554 -22.64 -4.50 -9.05
N GLU A 555 -21.88 -5.31 -8.30
CA GLU A 555 -22.10 -5.56 -6.87
C GLU A 555 -21.80 -4.30 -6.04
N MET A 556 -20.68 -3.63 -6.32
CA MET A 556 -20.29 -2.36 -5.68
C MET A 556 -21.32 -1.24 -5.92
N MET A 557 -21.96 -1.23 -7.10
CA MET A 557 -23.03 -0.27 -7.43
C MET A 557 -24.42 -0.67 -6.91
N GLY A 558 -24.56 -1.80 -6.22
CA GLY A 558 -25.85 -2.28 -5.67
C GLY A 558 -26.87 -2.71 -6.75
N VAL A 559 -26.44 -2.86 -8.00
CA VAL A 559 -27.30 -3.24 -9.14
C VAL A 559 -27.57 -4.76 -9.12
N VAL A 560 -26.64 -5.52 -8.55
CA VAL A 560 -26.72 -6.97 -8.41
C VAL A 560 -26.37 -7.35 -6.98
N VAL A 561 -27.18 -8.21 -6.36
CA VAL A 561 -26.85 -8.85 -5.08
C VAL A 561 -26.55 -10.32 -5.34
N MET A 562 -25.38 -10.75 -4.89
CA MET A 562 -24.96 -12.14 -4.91
C MET A 562 -25.11 -12.75 -3.52
N ASP A 563 -26.24 -13.41 -3.25
CA ASP A 563 -26.47 -14.15 -2.00
C ASP A 563 -26.64 -15.65 -2.30
N GLY A 564 -25.96 -16.50 -1.54
CA GLY A 564 -26.11 -17.96 -1.63
C GLY A 564 -25.85 -18.63 -2.99
N GLY A 565 -25.38 -17.90 -4.01
CA GLY A 565 -25.18 -18.40 -5.37
C GLY A 565 -26.24 -17.98 -6.39
N ASP A 566 -27.21 -17.14 -6.02
CA ASP A 566 -28.16 -16.52 -6.95
C ASP A 566 -27.75 -15.07 -7.30
N ILE A 567 -27.84 -14.72 -8.58
CA ILE A 567 -27.72 -13.34 -9.05
C ILE A 567 -29.12 -12.77 -9.07
N SER A 568 -29.40 -11.87 -8.12
CA SER A 568 -30.66 -11.13 -8.09
C SER A 568 -30.39 -9.69 -8.53
N VAL A 569 -31.06 -9.27 -9.60
CA VAL A 569 -31.02 -7.87 -10.05
C VAL A 569 -31.94 -7.10 -9.13
N VAL A 570 -31.38 -6.17 -8.35
CA VAL A 570 -32.20 -5.30 -7.51
C VAL A 570 -32.85 -4.29 -8.45
N ARG A 571 -34.16 -4.43 -8.70
CA ARG A 571 -34.91 -3.34 -9.33
C ARG A 571 -34.89 -2.17 -8.35
N ALA A 572 -34.32 -1.04 -8.78
CA ALA A 572 -34.48 0.22 -8.08
C ALA A 572 -35.99 0.44 -7.86
N ALA A 573 -36.40 0.50 -6.59
CA ALA A 573 -37.74 0.96 -6.27
C ALA A 573 -37.86 2.41 -6.76
N ALA A 574 -38.90 2.69 -7.53
CA ALA A 574 -39.23 4.01 -8.06
C ALA A 574 -39.53 5.02 -6.95
#